data_AF-A0A1F7W3T6-F1
#
_entry.id   AF-A0A1F7W3T6-F1
#
_cell.length_a   1.000
_cell.length_b   1.000
_cell.length_c   1.000
_cell.angle_alpha   90.00
_cell.angle_beta   90.00
_cell.angle_gamma   90.00
#
_symmetry.space_group_name_H-M   'P 1'
#
loop_
_entity.id
_entity.type
_entity.pdbx_description
1 polymer ?
#
loop_
_entity_poly.entity_id
_entity_poly.type
_entity_poly.pdbx_seq_one_letter_code
_entity_poly.pdbx_strand_id
1 'polypeptide(L)'
;MRSTWLNLILRFSNRIYQKKQLLVGQEGLQIVGNIVSLIVLEMILAIISLPLYVSVGSQNVTAFFSEHSGYAKVTFDYKLRRILTLTGVMIVATVWVIKLLLILLVPTVFGPLPLYRVSDLRPPELTAQEQSTILEQAGIQNARTVQSLKKPELQRVQKTSGKDFVFYGTGEPNATIVLFLTDAQTTLYTGESDQNGNWKIEHSQKEFALREGNHSLSAFSYRAPTGTRSDFSSTQYFKVKTTLADLLVRNIDVLANWSVVILIILGAFLVFLTI
;
A
#
# COMPACT_ATOMS: atom_id res chain seq x y z
N MET A 1 14.84 -43.23 21.47
CA MET A 1 14.49 -42.07 20.62
C MET A 1 14.31 -40.76 21.41
N ARG A 2 13.61 -40.75 22.56
CA ARG A 2 13.42 -39.53 23.39
C ARG A 2 14.72 -38.89 23.92
N SER A 3 15.72 -39.68 24.33
CA SER A 3 16.97 -39.19 24.92
C SER A 3 17.90 -38.48 23.92
N THR A 4 18.05 -39.02 22.70
CA THR A 4 18.87 -38.43 21.63
C THR A 4 18.34 -37.06 21.21
N TRP A 5 17.02 -36.93 21.13
CA TRP A 5 16.35 -35.69 20.74
C TRP A 5 16.36 -34.63 21.86
N LEU A 6 16.21 -35.04 23.12
CA LEU A 6 16.34 -34.14 24.26
C LEU A 6 17.80 -33.65 24.41
N ASN A 7 18.79 -34.50 24.15
CA ASN A 7 20.19 -34.12 24.12
C ASN A 7 20.50 -33.10 23.00
N LEU A 8 19.85 -33.23 21.83
CA LEU A 8 19.94 -32.25 20.75
C LEU A 8 19.45 -30.87 21.22
N ILE A 9 18.26 -30.82 21.85
CA ILE A 9 17.65 -29.59 22.36
C ILE A 9 18.54 -28.95 23.45
N LEU A 10 19.08 -29.74 24.36
CA LEU A 10 20.00 -29.26 25.40
C LEU A 10 21.31 -28.71 24.81
N ARG A 11 21.87 -29.36 23.78
CA ARG A 11 23.07 -28.86 23.07
C ARG A 11 22.82 -27.50 22.41
N PHE A 12 21.67 -27.32 21.75
CA PHE A 12 21.29 -26.04 21.16
C PHE A 12 21.04 -24.97 22.23
N SER A 13 20.34 -25.32 23.32
CA SER A 13 20.12 -24.43 24.46
C SER A 13 21.44 -23.94 25.07
N ASN A 14 22.42 -24.83 25.24
CA ASN A 14 23.74 -24.47 25.77
C ASN A 14 24.50 -23.54 24.82
N ARG A 15 24.46 -23.79 23.51
CA ARG A 15 25.06 -22.88 22.50
C ARG A 15 24.44 -21.49 22.53
N ILE A 16 23.13 -21.40 22.71
CA ILE A 16 22.41 -20.13 22.85
C ILE A 16 22.84 -19.42 24.14
N TYR A 17 22.93 -20.15 25.26
CA TYR A 17 23.38 -19.58 26.54
C TYR A 17 24.81 -19.02 26.44
N GLN A 18 25.75 -19.78 25.85
CA GLN A 18 27.12 -19.32 25.63
C GLN A 18 27.17 -18.06 24.74
N LYS A 19 26.38 -18.02 23.66
CA LYS A 19 26.29 -16.82 22.81
C LYS A 19 25.69 -15.62 23.53
N LYS A 20 24.70 -15.82 24.41
CA LYS A 20 24.15 -14.73 25.25
C LYS A 20 25.21 -14.18 26.20
N GLN A 21 25.99 -15.04 26.84
CA GLN A 21 27.09 -14.59 27.72
C GLN A 21 28.15 -13.79 26.95
N LEU A 22 28.45 -14.19 25.71
CA LEU A 22 29.38 -13.44 24.85
C LEU A 22 28.86 -12.04 24.46
N LEU A 23 27.55 -11.82 24.48
CA LEU A 23 26.94 -10.52 24.16
C LEU A 23 26.94 -9.56 25.36
N VAL A 24 27.11 -10.05 26.59
CA VAL A 24 27.01 -9.25 27.84
C VAL A 24 28.26 -8.35 28.09
N GLY A 25 29.18 -8.23 27.13
CA GLY A 25 30.34 -7.34 27.27
C GLY A 25 30.96 -6.89 25.95
N GLN A 26 30.20 -6.93 24.86
CA GLN A 26 30.68 -6.48 23.54
C GLN A 26 30.12 -5.10 23.20
N GLU A 27 30.94 -4.26 22.59
CA GLU A 27 30.56 -2.96 22.00
C GLU A 27 30.93 -2.95 20.50
N GLY A 28 30.07 -2.38 19.64
CA GLY A 28 30.33 -2.19 18.20
C GLY A 28 29.53 -3.06 17.21
N LEU A 29 29.81 -2.92 15.91
CA LEU A 29 29.00 -3.47 14.80
C LEU A 29 28.98 -5.02 14.73
N GLN A 30 29.99 -5.68 15.31
CA GLN A 30 30.07 -7.15 15.35
C GLN A 30 28.97 -7.78 16.22
N ILE A 31 28.38 -7.01 17.14
CA ILE A 31 27.21 -7.40 17.94
C ILE A 31 26.03 -7.74 17.05
N VAL A 32 25.80 -6.98 15.98
CA VAL A 32 24.65 -7.18 15.09
C VAL A 32 24.69 -8.57 14.46
N GLY A 33 25.86 -9.01 13.98
CA GLY A 33 26.04 -10.36 13.44
C GLY A 33 25.83 -11.45 14.49
N ASN A 34 26.31 -11.23 15.72
CA ASN A 34 26.11 -12.15 16.83
C ASN A 34 24.65 -12.22 17.29
N ILE A 35 23.92 -11.10 17.29
CA ILE A 35 22.48 -11.01 17.55
C ILE A 35 21.69 -11.74 16.47
N VAL A 36 21.97 -11.52 15.19
CA VAL A 36 21.29 -12.23 14.09
C VAL A 36 21.52 -13.73 14.19
N SER A 37 22.76 -14.16 14.44
CA SER A 37 23.10 -15.56 14.67
C SER A 37 22.36 -16.14 15.89
N LEU A 38 22.19 -15.36 16.96
CA LEU A 38 21.44 -15.76 18.15
C LEU A 38 19.95 -15.94 17.83
N ILE A 39 19.33 -14.99 17.12
CA ILE A 39 17.92 -15.05 16.70
C ILE A 39 17.66 -16.30 15.86
N VAL A 40 18.54 -16.61 14.90
CA VAL A 40 18.42 -17.81 14.06
C VAL A 40 18.48 -19.09 14.91
N LEU A 41 19.42 -19.16 15.86
CA LEU A 41 19.54 -20.31 16.76
C LEU A 41 18.31 -20.46 17.66
N GLU A 42 17.78 -19.37 18.19
CA GLU A 42 16.55 -19.38 18.99
C GLU A 42 15.33 -19.81 18.17
N MET A 43 15.23 -19.39 16.91
CA MET A 43 14.16 -19.79 16.00
C MET A 43 14.22 -21.29 15.68
N ILE A 44 15.41 -21.81 15.37
CA ILE A 44 15.61 -23.25 15.13
C ILE A 44 15.27 -24.05 16.38
N LEU A 45 15.73 -23.60 17.56
CA LEU A 45 15.40 -24.24 18.83
C LEU A 45 13.89 -24.25 19.06
N ALA A 46 13.20 -23.13 18.82
CA ALA A 46 11.75 -23.02 19.00
C ALA A 46 10.98 -24.02 18.13
N ILE A 47 11.38 -24.20 16.87
CA ILE A 47 10.76 -25.18 15.95
C ILE A 47 11.03 -26.61 16.44
N ILE A 48 12.28 -26.94 16.76
CA ILE A 48 12.66 -28.30 17.16
C ILE A 48 12.06 -28.67 18.52
N SER A 49 11.87 -27.71 19.43
CA SER A 49 11.32 -27.96 20.76
C SER A 49 9.78 -27.89 20.82
N LEU A 50 9.11 -27.48 19.73
CA LEU A 50 7.65 -27.40 19.64
C LEU A 50 6.94 -28.71 20.07
N PRO A 51 7.41 -29.92 19.69
CA PRO A 51 6.79 -31.16 20.16
C PRO A 51 6.98 -31.41 21.67
N LEU A 52 8.04 -30.89 22.32
CA LEU A 52 8.17 -30.95 23.80
C LEU A 52 7.12 -30.07 24.45
N TYR A 53 6.88 -28.88 23.89
CA TYR A 53 5.93 -27.92 24.43
C TYR A 53 4.48 -28.41 24.37
N VAL A 54 4.14 -29.30 23.44
CA VAL A 54 2.81 -29.93 23.36
C VAL A 54 2.76 -31.24 24.17
N SER A 55 3.85 -32.02 24.20
CA SER A 55 3.86 -33.37 24.78
C SER A 55 4.22 -33.45 26.27
N VAL A 56 4.89 -32.45 26.85
CA VAL A 56 5.37 -32.52 28.24
C VAL A 56 4.49 -31.68 29.17
N GLY A 57 3.88 -32.34 30.15
CA GLY A 57 3.14 -31.68 31.24
C GLY A 57 4.05 -30.77 32.06
N SER A 58 3.52 -29.68 32.60
CA SER A 58 4.28 -28.70 33.38
C SER A 58 4.87 -29.37 34.63
N GLN A 59 6.12 -29.80 34.56
CA GLN A 59 6.90 -30.17 35.74
C GLN A 59 8.11 -29.24 35.79
N ASN A 60 8.49 -28.83 37.00
CA ASN A 60 9.67 -28.00 37.23
C ASN A 60 10.91 -28.80 36.80
N VAL A 61 11.40 -28.58 35.58
CA VAL A 61 12.61 -29.24 35.10
C VAL A 61 13.80 -28.58 35.76
N THR A 62 14.33 -29.20 36.82
CA THR A 62 15.59 -28.81 37.44
C THR A 62 16.74 -29.44 36.67
N ALA A 63 17.58 -28.61 36.04
CA ALA A 63 18.83 -29.08 35.44
C ALA A 63 19.98 -28.80 36.42
N PHE A 64 20.85 -29.79 36.61
CA PHE A 64 22.10 -29.64 37.33
C PHE A 64 23.22 -29.47 36.30
N PHE A 65 23.89 -28.33 36.30
CA PHE A 65 25.08 -28.10 35.48
C PHE A 65 26.32 -28.37 36.32
N SER A 66 27.27 -29.14 35.79
CA SER A 66 28.60 -29.27 36.39
C SER A 66 29.40 -28.03 36.02
N GLU A 67 29.59 -27.12 36.97
CA GLU A 67 30.58 -26.06 36.87
C GLU A 67 31.88 -26.52 37.57
N HIS A 68 33.01 -25.88 37.27
CA HIS A 68 34.37 -26.33 37.65
C HIS A 68 34.66 -26.48 39.16
N SER A 69 33.65 -26.35 40.04
CA SER A 69 33.75 -26.62 41.48
C SER A 69 32.42 -27.02 42.17
N GLY A 70 31.35 -27.35 41.42
CA GLY A 70 30.08 -27.78 42.05
C GLY A 70 28.87 -27.87 41.09
N TYR A 71 27.74 -28.36 41.62
CA TYR A 71 26.45 -28.41 40.90
C TYR A 71 25.61 -27.18 41.22
N ALA A 72 25.37 -26.31 40.23
CA ALA A 72 24.43 -25.19 40.38
C ALA A 72 23.01 -25.65 40.00
N LYS A 73 22.03 -25.44 40.89
CA LYS A 73 20.61 -25.69 40.62
C LYS A 73 20.03 -24.48 39.89
N VAL A 74 19.81 -24.61 38.58
CA VAL A 74 19.12 -23.58 37.81
C VAL A 74 17.66 -23.96 37.65
N THR A 75 16.77 -23.16 38.24
CA THR A 75 15.33 -23.33 38.07
C THR A 75 14.90 -22.55 36.84
N PHE A 76 14.70 -23.23 35.71
CA PHE A 76 14.16 -22.61 34.51
C PHE A 76 12.64 -22.46 34.68
N ASP A 77 12.12 -21.23 34.70
CA ASP A 77 10.68 -21.02 34.60
C ASP A 77 10.20 -21.30 33.17
N TYR A 78 9.99 -22.59 32.91
CA TYR A 78 9.56 -23.11 31.62
C TYR A 78 8.14 -22.65 31.25
N LYS A 79 7.33 -22.16 32.21
CA LYS A 79 5.95 -21.74 31.97
C LYS A 79 5.90 -20.42 31.22
N LEU A 80 6.66 -19.41 31.66
CA LEU A 80 6.64 -18.08 31.04
C LEU A 80 7.14 -18.13 29.59
N ARG A 81 8.25 -18.84 29.34
CA ARG A 81 8.81 -19.02 27.99
C ARG A 81 7.85 -19.78 27.06
N ARG A 82 7.20 -20.84 27.56
CA ARG A 82 6.21 -21.63 26.80
C ARG A 82 4.99 -20.79 26.42
N ILE A 83 4.45 -19.99 27.34
CA ILE A 83 3.29 -19.13 27.08
C ILE A 83 3.62 -18.11 26.00
N LEU A 84 4.79 -17.46 26.10
CA LEU A 84 5.22 -16.44 25.15
C LEU A 84 5.45 -17.01 23.74
N THR A 85 6.15 -18.16 23.62
CA THR A 85 6.41 -18.79 22.31
C THR A 85 5.15 -19.38 21.69
N LEU A 86 4.27 -20.00 22.49
CA LEU A 86 3.04 -20.60 21.99
C LEU A 86 2.08 -19.52 21.48
N THR A 87 1.98 -18.39 22.18
CA THR A 87 1.13 -17.27 21.77
C THR A 87 1.59 -16.68 20.44
N GLY A 88 2.91 -16.46 20.25
CA GLY A 88 3.46 -15.96 18.99
C GLY A 88 3.24 -16.91 17.80
N VAL A 89 3.50 -18.20 17.98
CA VAL A 89 3.31 -19.21 16.92
C VAL A 89 1.83 -19.36 16.55
N MET A 90 0.92 -19.32 17.52
CA MET A 90 -0.52 -19.40 17.28
C MET A 90 -1.05 -18.21 16.46
N ILE A 91 -0.54 -17.00 16.71
CA ILE A 91 -0.92 -15.81 15.93
C ILE A 91 -0.52 -15.98 14.46
N VAL A 92 0.73 -16.38 14.20
CA VAL A 92 1.23 -16.59 12.83
C VAL A 92 0.46 -17.71 12.12
N ALA A 93 0.22 -18.82 12.81
CA ALA A 93 -0.56 -19.93 12.27
C ALA A 93 -1.99 -19.51 11.93
N THR A 94 -2.63 -18.71 12.78
CA THR A 94 -4.00 -18.20 12.55
C THR A 94 -4.06 -17.34 11.30
N VAL A 95 -3.12 -16.40 11.11
CA VAL A 95 -3.04 -15.57 9.89
C VAL A 95 -2.85 -16.43 8.64
N TRP A 96 -1.99 -17.44 8.71
CA TRP A 96 -1.72 -18.34 7.59
C TRP A 96 -2.96 -19.17 7.23
N VAL A 97 -3.65 -19.73 8.22
CA VAL A 97 -4.91 -20.48 8.03
C VAL A 97 -5.97 -19.58 7.41
N ILE A 98 -6.17 -18.35 7.89
CA ILE A 98 -7.12 -17.41 7.30
C ILE A 98 -6.80 -17.14 5.83
N LYS A 99 -5.52 -16.92 5.49
CA LYS A 99 -5.08 -16.73 4.10
C LYS A 99 -5.38 -17.96 3.23
N LEU A 100 -5.06 -19.15 3.71
CA LEU A 100 -5.30 -20.39 2.98
C LEU A 100 -6.81 -20.61 2.78
N LEU A 101 -7.62 -20.32 3.80
CA LEU A 101 -9.07 -20.41 3.76
C LEU A 101 -9.65 -19.42 2.74
N LEU A 102 -9.14 -18.18 2.68
CA LEU A 102 -9.50 -17.21 1.65
C LEU A 102 -9.13 -17.68 0.24
N ILE A 103 -7.94 -18.25 0.04
CA ILE A 103 -7.52 -18.77 -1.28
C ILE A 103 -8.45 -19.89 -1.76
N LEU A 104 -8.93 -20.74 -0.85
CA LEU A 104 -9.85 -21.82 -1.18
C LEU A 104 -11.29 -21.33 -1.40
N LEU A 105 -11.76 -20.38 -0.59
CA LEU A 105 -13.15 -19.89 -0.65
C LEU A 105 -13.40 -18.84 -1.73
N VAL A 106 -12.42 -17.96 -2.02
CA VAL A 106 -12.61 -16.88 -2.99
C VAL A 106 -13.06 -17.41 -4.36
N PRO A 107 -12.46 -18.48 -4.93
CA PRO A 107 -12.94 -19.05 -6.19
C PRO A 107 -14.35 -19.63 -6.10
N THR A 108 -14.79 -20.12 -4.94
CA THR A 108 -16.14 -20.67 -4.75
C THR A 108 -17.21 -19.60 -4.66
N VAL A 109 -16.88 -18.43 -4.08
CA VAL A 109 -17.82 -17.32 -3.89
C VAL A 109 -17.81 -16.36 -5.08
N PHE A 110 -16.64 -16.08 -5.65
CA PHE A 110 -16.44 -15.08 -6.71
C PHE A 110 -16.16 -15.67 -8.09
N GLY A 111 -16.04 -17.00 -8.21
CA GLY A 111 -15.68 -17.70 -9.45
C GLY A 111 -14.15 -17.81 -9.65
N PRO A 112 -13.70 -18.65 -10.60
CA PRO A 112 -12.27 -18.82 -10.88
C PRO A 112 -11.67 -17.48 -11.32
N LEU A 113 -10.46 -17.17 -10.83
CA LEU A 113 -9.71 -16.00 -11.29
C LEU A 113 -9.52 -16.14 -12.82
N PRO A 114 -9.92 -15.13 -13.62
CA PRO A 114 -9.78 -15.21 -15.07
C PRO A 114 -8.29 -15.27 -15.42
N LEU A 115 -7.82 -16.46 -15.75
CA LEU A 115 -6.51 -16.65 -16.39
C LEU A 115 -6.68 -16.17 -17.83
N TYR A 116 -6.33 -14.91 -18.09
CA TYR A 116 -6.37 -14.35 -19.44
C TYR A 116 -5.41 -15.14 -20.34
N ARG A 117 -5.97 -15.96 -21.24
CA ARG A 117 -5.21 -16.59 -22.32
C ARG A 117 -5.08 -15.56 -23.44
N VAL A 118 -3.86 -15.10 -23.69
CA VAL A 118 -3.51 -14.21 -24.82
C VAL A 118 -3.61 -15.02 -26.11
N SER A 119 -4.83 -15.35 -26.55
CA SER A 119 -5.03 -16.23 -27.71
C SER A 119 -5.06 -15.47 -29.02
N ASP A 120 -5.61 -14.25 -29.04
CA ASP A 120 -5.84 -13.55 -30.30
C ASP A 120 -5.62 -12.05 -30.14
N LEU A 121 -4.54 -11.55 -30.73
CA LEU A 121 -4.31 -10.12 -30.95
C LEU A 121 -5.24 -9.63 -32.07
N ARG A 122 -6.54 -9.70 -31.85
CA ARG A 122 -7.51 -9.02 -32.71
C ARG A 122 -7.66 -7.60 -32.18
N PRO A 123 -7.52 -6.55 -33.02
CA PRO A 123 -7.85 -5.20 -32.58
C PRO A 123 -9.30 -5.20 -32.06
N PRO A 124 -9.56 -4.55 -30.91
CA PRO A 124 -10.90 -4.53 -30.34
C PRO A 124 -11.87 -3.97 -31.39
N GLU A 125 -13.02 -4.62 -31.54
CA GLU A 125 -14.10 -4.06 -32.36
C GLU A 125 -14.58 -2.79 -31.66
N LEU A 126 -14.17 -1.64 -32.20
CA LEU A 126 -14.56 -0.34 -31.67
C LEU A 126 -16.08 -0.23 -31.81
N THR A 127 -16.75 -0.07 -30.68
CA THR A 127 -18.18 0.23 -30.64
C THR A 127 -18.45 1.56 -31.36
N ALA A 128 -19.68 1.76 -31.85
CA ALA A 128 -20.06 3.01 -32.51
C ALA A 128 -19.80 4.25 -31.62
N GLN A 129 -19.92 4.09 -30.30
CA GLN A 129 -19.63 5.13 -29.32
C GLN A 129 -18.13 5.47 -29.28
N GLU A 130 -17.24 4.48 -29.19
CA GLU A 130 -15.79 4.69 -29.19
C GLU A 130 -15.31 5.35 -30.48
N GLN A 131 -15.88 4.95 -31.63
CA GLN A 131 -15.58 5.59 -32.92
C GLN A 131 -15.99 7.07 -32.92
N SER A 132 -17.15 7.41 -32.37
CA SER A 132 -17.60 8.81 -32.28
C SER A 132 -16.70 9.67 -31.37
N THR A 133 -16.26 9.15 -30.22
CA THR A 133 -15.32 9.85 -29.33
C THR A 133 -13.95 10.05 -29.99
N ILE A 134 -13.45 9.06 -30.72
CA ILE A 134 -12.18 9.18 -31.47
C ILE A 134 -12.27 10.26 -32.54
N LEU A 135 -13.39 10.30 -33.29
CA LEU A 135 -13.60 11.32 -34.33
C LEU A 135 -13.70 12.73 -33.72
N GLU A 136 -14.37 12.88 -32.59
CA GLU A 136 -14.47 14.15 -31.88
C GLU A 136 -13.10 14.64 -31.38
N GLN A 137 -12.33 13.75 -30.72
CA GLN A 137 -10.98 14.06 -30.25
C GLN A 137 -10.03 14.41 -31.40
N ALA A 138 -10.08 13.65 -32.51
CA ALA A 138 -9.31 13.96 -33.71
C ALA A 138 -9.70 15.32 -34.31
N GLY A 139 -10.99 15.65 -34.31
CA GLY A 139 -11.51 16.96 -34.73
C GLY A 139 -10.97 18.10 -33.86
N ILE A 140 -10.93 17.92 -32.54
CA ILE A 140 -10.37 18.90 -31.60
C ILE A 140 -8.88 19.17 -31.90
N GLN A 141 -8.09 18.13 -32.18
CA GLN A 141 -6.65 18.26 -32.46
C GLN A 141 -6.37 18.95 -33.80
N ASN A 142 -7.20 18.67 -34.81
CA ASN A 142 -7.04 19.22 -36.17
C ASN A 142 -7.80 20.55 -36.38
N ALA A 143 -8.40 21.11 -35.33
CA ALA A 143 -9.24 22.28 -35.43
C ALA A 143 -8.47 23.53 -35.91
N ARG A 144 -9.05 24.23 -36.89
CA ARG A 144 -8.49 25.50 -37.39
C ARG A 144 -8.72 26.62 -36.38
N THR A 145 -7.67 27.33 -36.01
CA THR A 145 -7.77 28.49 -35.11
C THR A 145 -8.41 29.69 -35.81
N VAL A 146 -9.41 30.31 -35.17
CA VAL A 146 -10.15 31.48 -35.65
C VAL A 146 -10.24 32.52 -34.54
N GLN A 147 -9.66 33.71 -34.78
CA GLN A 147 -9.55 34.77 -33.78
C GLN A 147 -10.89 35.42 -33.40
N SER A 148 -11.92 35.30 -34.24
CA SER A 148 -13.25 35.85 -33.97
C SER A 148 -14.07 35.03 -32.98
N LEU A 149 -13.64 33.81 -32.64
CA LEU A 149 -14.32 32.98 -31.64
C LEU A 149 -13.97 33.46 -30.24
N LYS A 150 -14.97 33.54 -29.36
CA LYS A 150 -14.76 33.93 -27.97
C LYS A 150 -13.92 32.89 -27.25
N LYS A 151 -12.79 33.34 -26.71
CA LYS A 151 -11.90 32.53 -25.88
C LYS A 151 -12.60 32.22 -24.56
N PRO A 152 -12.44 31.03 -23.98
CA PRO A 152 -12.95 30.76 -22.65
C PRO A 152 -12.26 31.63 -21.61
N GLU A 153 -13.00 32.03 -20.59
CA GLU A 153 -12.52 32.73 -19.41
C GLU A 153 -12.95 31.92 -18.19
N LEU A 154 -11.98 31.33 -17.50
CA LEU A 154 -12.22 30.65 -16.22
C LEU A 154 -12.51 31.73 -15.17
N GLN A 155 -13.65 31.60 -14.49
CA GLN A 155 -14.13 32.57 -13.51
C GLN A 155 -13.93 32.07 -12.08
N ARG A 156 -14.19 30.78 -11.85
CA ARG A 156 -14.18 30.22 -10.51
C ARG A 156 -13.75 28.76 -10.51
N VAL A 157 -12.87 28.43 -9.57
CA VAL A 157 -12.55 27.05 -9.20
C VAL A 157 -13.14 26.77 -7.83
N GLN A 158 -14.03 25.80 -7.75
CA GLN A 158 -14.67 25.40 -6.49
C GLN A 158 -14.19 24.00 -6.10
N LYS A 159 -13.77 23.84 -4.85
CA LYS A 159 -13.57 22.51 -4.26
C LYS A 159 -14.92 21.98 -3.77
N THR A 160 -15.30 20.78 -4.20
CA THR A 160 -16.53 20.11 -3.75
C THR A 160 -16.25 19.29 -2.48
N SER A 161 -17.31 18.84 -1.80
CA SER A 161 -17.18 17.92 -0.66
C SER A 161 -16.30 16.72 -1.06
N GLY A 162 -15.16 16.56 -0.37
CA GLY A 162 -14.13 15.59 -0.74
C GLY A 162 -12.89 16.24 -1.36
N LYS A 163 -12.35 15.61 -2.43
CA LYS A 163 -11.10 16.01 -3.08
C LYS A 163 -11.30 16.59 -4.49
N ASP A 164 -12.54 16.55 -5.00
CA ASP A 164 -12.87 16.90 -6.37
C ASP A 164 -13.01 18.41 -6.57
N PHE A 165 -12.88 18.85 -7.83
CA PHE A 165 -12.92 20.25 -8.22
C PHE A 165 -13.94 20.48 -9.33
N VAL A 166 -14.56 21.65 -9.30
CA VAL A 166 -15.47 22.12 -10.34
C VAL A 166 -14.97 23.46 -10.88
N PHE A 167 -14.80 23.51 -12.19
CA PHE A 167 -14.35 24.67 -12.93
C PHE A 167 -15.55 25.33 -13.60
N TYR A 168 -15.70 26.63 -13.37
CA TYR A 168 -16.75 27.46 -13.96
C TYR A 168 -16.12 28.57 -14.79
N GLY A 169 -16.73 28.87 -15.92
CA GLY A 169 -16.34 30.01 -16.72
C GLY A 169 -17.36 30.37 -17.77
N THR A 170 -16.95 31.30 -18.64
CA THR A 170 -17.70 31.66 -19.85
C THR A 170 -16.86 31.42 -21.09
N GLY A 171 -17.46 31.25 -22.25
CA GLY A 171 -16.78 31.01 -23.52
C GLY A 171 -17.69 31.33 -24.69
N GLU A 172 -17.34 30.78 -25.85
CA GLU A 172 -18.22 30.82 -27.02
C GLU A 172 -19.54 30.09 -26.72
N PRO A 173 -20.72 30.66 -27.01
CA PRO A 173 -22.00 29.99 -26.80
C PRO A 173 -22.19 28.73 -27.66
N ASN A 174 -22.85 27.71 -27.09
CA ASN A 174 -23.12 26.42 -27.76
C ASN A 174 -21.87 25.78 -28.40
N ALA A 175 -20.75 25.82 -27.68
CA ALA A 175 -19.47 25.29 -28.11
C ALA A 175 -18.90 24.33 -27.06
N THR A 176 -18.10 23.38 -27.53
CA THR A 176 -17.36 22.48 -26.65
C THR A 176 -16.14 23.20 -26.09
N ILE A 177 -16.08 23.37 -24.78
CA ILE A 177 -14.93 23.93 -24.07
C ILE A 177 -13.96 22.81 -23.78
N VAL A 178 -12.73 22.97 -24.28
CA VAL A 178 -11.63 22.04 -24.06
C VAL A 178 -10.70 22.63 -23.03
N LEU A 179 -10.67 22.06 -21.83
CA LEU A 179 -9.90 22.50 -20.68
C LEU A 179 -8.67 21.62 -20.48
N PHE A 180 -7.51 22.24 -20.40
CA PHE A 180 -6.21 21.63 -20.11
C PHE A 180 -5.86 21.87 -18.66
N LEU A 181 -5.78 20.80 -17.89
CA LEU A 181 -5.34 20.80 -16.50
C LEU A 181 -3.94 20.22 -16.43
N THR A 182 -2.96 21.06 -16.08
CA THR A 182 -1.54 20.68 -16.08
C THR A 182 -0.99 20.61 -14.65
N ASP A 183 -0.55 19.41 -14.29
CA ASP A 183 0.33 19.07 -13.15
C ASP A 183 1.68 18.58 -13.72
N ALA A 184 2.20 17.43 -13.27
CA ALA A 184 3.29 16.70 -13.93
C ALA A 184 2.91 16.14 -15.32
N GLN A 185 1.61 15.97 -15.57
CA GLN A 185 1.02 15.60 -16.85
C GLN A 185 -0.14 16.55 -17.16
N THR A 186 -0.42 16.74 -18.44
CA THR A 186 -1.57 17.53 -18.90
C THR A 186 -2.73 16.60 -19.21
N THR A 187 -3.84 16.81 -18.50
CA THR A 187 -5.10 16.10 -18.72
C THR A 187 -6.10 17.02 -19.41
N LEU A 188 -6.83 16.45 -20.37
CA LEU A 188 -7.84 17.16 -21.15
C LEU A 188 -9.23 16.81 -20.64
N TYR A 189 -10.03 17.83 -20.38
CA TYR A 189 -11.46 17.72 -20.07
C TYR A 189 -12.26 18.46 -21.13
N THR A 190 -13.45 17.93 -21.44
CA THR A 190 -14.42 18.59 -22.30
C THR A 190 -15.67 18.96 -21.51
N GLY A 191 -16.31 20.05 -21.89
CA GLY A 191 -17.62 20.45 -21.36
C GLY A 191 -18.33 21.37 -22.32
N GLU A 192 -19.65 21.28 -22.38
CA GLU A 192 -20.44 22.13 -23.27
C GLU A 192 -20.74 23.49 -22.63
N SER A 193 -20.69 24.55 -23.43
CA SER A 193 -21.18 25.86 -23.03
C SER A 193 -22.66 26.02 -23.38
N ASP A 194 -23.41 26.68 -22.50
CA ASP A 194 -24.81 26.99 -22.73
C ASP A 194 -25.01 28.10 -23.79
N GLN A 195 -26.28 28.47 -24.05
CA GLN A 195 -26.63 29.54 -24.99
C GLN A 195 -26.10 30.93 -24.59
N ASN A 196 -25.75 31.12 -23.32
CA ASN A 196 -25.14 32.34 -22.79
C ASN A 196 -23.60 32.23 -22.75
N GLY A 197 -23.05 31.07 -23.12
CA GLY A 197 -21.63 30.76 -23.07
C GLY A 197 -21.13 30.33 -21.70
N ASN A 198 -21.98 30.09 -20.70
CA ASN A 198 -21.54 29.56 -19.40
C ASN A 198 -21.23 28.07 -19.51
N TRP A 199 -20.17 27.63 -18.85
CA TRP A 199 -19.76 26.24 -18.84
C TRP A 199 -19.35 25.78 -17.44
N LYS A 200 -19.44 24.47 -17.24
CA LYS A 200 -19.06 23.78 -16.02
C LYS A 200 -18.31 22.48 -16.37
N ILE A 201 -17.12 22.30 -15.82
CA ILE A 201 -16.31 21.09 -16.01
C ILE A 201 -15.94 20.54 -14.62
N GLU A 202 -16.15 19.25 -14.42
CA GLU A 202 -15.84 18.58 -13.16
C GLU A 202 -14.56 17.75 -13.30
N HIS A 203 -13.76 17.74 -12.23
CA HIS A 203 -12.54 16.95 -12.13
C HIS A 203 -12.62 16.04 -10.91
N SER A 204 -12.46 14.73 -11.13
CA SER A 204 -12.35 13.76 -10.06
C SER A 204 -10.90 13.39 -9.76
N GLN A 205 -10.53 13.48 -8.49
CA GLN A 205 -9.22 13.03 -8.00
C GLN A 205 -9.02 11.52 -8.07
N LYS A 206 -10.11 10.75 -8.26
CA LYS A 206 -10.02 9.29 -8.46
C LYS A 206 -9.56 8.95 -9.87
N GLU A 207 -9.95 9.74 -10.85
CA GLU A 207 -9.60 9.55 -12.26
C GLU A 207 -8.20 10.09 -12.56
N PHE A 208 -7.90 11.29 -12.05
CA PHE A 208 -6.57 11.90 -12.18
C PHE A 208 -6.18 12.57 -10.86
N ALA A 209 -5.15 12.06 -10.20
CA ALA A 209 -4.73 12.58 -8.91
C ALA A 209 -3.81 13.80 -9.07
N LEU A 210 -4.27 14.97 -8.66
CA LEU A 210 -3.42 16.17 -8.60
C LEU A 210 -2.58 16.15 -7.33
N ARG A 211 -1.30 16.45 -7.47
CA ARG A 211 -0.39 16.56 -6.33
C ARG A 211 -0.67 17.80 -5.49
N GLU A 212 -0.17 17.81 -4.26
CA GLU A 212 -0.13 19.05 -3.49
C GLU A 212 0.75 20.07 -4.21
N GLY A 213 0.23 21.28 -4.41
CA GLY A 213 0.96 22.33 -5.12
C GLY A 213 0.10 23.21 -6.00
N ASN A 214 0.78 23.99 -6.83
CA ASN A 214 0.17 24.88 -7.80
C ASN A 214 -0.04 24.13 -9.12
N HIS A 215 -1.24 24.26 -9.69
CA HIS A 215 -1.62 23.68 -10.97
C HIS A 215 -2.07 24.78 -11.90
N SER A 216 -1.98 24.51 -13.21
CA SER A 216 -2.36 25.49 -14.24
C SER A 216 -3.49 24.98 -15.11
N LEU A 217 -4.35 25.92 -15.50
CA LEU A 217 -5.53 25.73 -16.32
C LEU A 217 -5.45 26.63 -17.54
N SER A 218 -5.74 26.08 -18.71
CA SER A 218 -5.98 26.85 -19.93
C SER A 218 -7.08 26.18 -20.73
N ALA A 219 -7.82 26.92 -21.54
CA ALA A 219 -8.90 26.36 -22.33
C ALA A 219 -9.05 27.01 -23.70
N PHE A 220 -9.68 26.33 -24.65
CA PHE A 220 -10.19 26.94 -25.87
C PHE A 220 -11.62 26.47 -26.17
N SER A 221 -12.36 27.27 -26.92
CA SER A 221 -13.68 26.91 -27.43
C SER A 221 -13.53 26.16 -28.75
N TYR A 222 -14.21 25.04 -28.92
CA TYR A 222 -14.25 24.22 -30.13
C TYR A 222 -15.66 24.15 -30.70
N ARG A 223 -15.78 24.31 -32.01
CA ARG A 223 -17.04 24.20 -32.74
C ARG A 223 -16.97 23.00 -33.68
N ALA A 224 -17.56 21.89 -33.28
CA ALA A 224 -17.55 20.65 -34.05
C ALA A 224 -18.14 20.80 -35.48
N PRO A 225 -19.28 21.50 -35.71
CA PRO A 225 -19.85 21.62 -37.05
C PRO A 225 -18.94 22.30 -38.09
N THR A 226 -18.06 23.21 -37.65
CA THR A 226 -17.18 23.96 -38.56
C THR A 226 -15.72 23.53 -38.45
N GLY A 227 -15.37 22.64 -37.52
CA GLY A 227 -13.99 22.21 -37.27
C GLY A 227 -13.05 23.36 -36.88
N THR A 228 -13.58 24.38 -36.17
CA THR A 228 -12.82 25.58 -35.80
C THR A 228 -12.70 25.72 -34.29
N ARG A 229 -11.61 26.33 -33.82
CA ARG A 229 -11.39 26.65 -32.40
C ARG A 229 -10.94 28.10 -32.17
N SER A 230 -11.17 28.62 -30.97
CA SER A 230 -10.58 29.88 -30.53
C SER A 230 -9.08 29.72 -30.24
N ASP A 231 -8.38 30.84 -29.97
CA ASP A 231 -7.09 30.76 -29.26
C ASP A 231 -7.31 30.25 -27.83
N PHE A 232 -6.21 29.87 -27.18
CA PHE A 232 -6.19 29.57 -25.76
C PHE A 232 -6.56 30.79 -24.90
N SER A 233 -7.23 30.51 -23.79
CA SER A 233 -7.44 31.43 -22.68
C SER A 233 -6.13 31.83 -22.02
N SER A 234 -6.16 32.91 -21.26
CA SER A 234 -5.12 33.18 -20.27
C SER A 234 -4.97 31.99 -19.33
N THR A 235 -3.73 31.66 -18.97
CA THR A 235 -3.46 30.59 -18.01
C THR A 235 -3.85 31.03 -16.61
N GLN A 236 -4.66 30.22 -15.93
CA GLN A 236 -5.04 30.45 -14.53
C GLN A 236 -4.39 29.42 -13.63
N TYR A 237 -4.03 29.83 -12.42
CA TYR A 237 -3.42 28.96 -11.43
C TYR A 237 -4.36 28.73 -10.26
N PHE A 238 -4.34 27.52 -9.71
CA PHE A 238 -5.01 27.21 -8.44
C PHE A 238 -4.13 26.27 -7.61
N LYS A 239 -4.34 26.29 -6.30
CA LYS A 239 -3.54 25.50 -5.36
C LYS A 239 -4.35 24.35 -4.80
N VAL A 240 -3.85 23.12 -4.98
CA VAL A 240 -4.36 21.94 -4.32
C VAL A 240 -3.65 21.80 -2.97
N LYS A 241 -4.43 21.73 -1.89
CA LYS A 241 -3.94 21.45 -0.54
C LYS A 241 -4.45 20.09 -0.09
N THR A 242 -3.53 19.23 0.31
CA THR A 242 -3.83 17.96 0.97
C THR A 242 -3.81 18.16 2.49
N THR A 243 -4.80 17.61 3.18
CA THR A 243 -4.82 17.60 4.64
C THR A 243 -4.14 16.34 5.19
N LEU A 244 -3.79 16.33 6.48
CA LEU A 244 -3.31 15.11 7.15
C LEU A 244 -4.33 13.98 7.07
N ALA A 245 -5.62 14.29 7.17
CA ALA A 245 -6.70 13.31 6.99
C ALA A 245 -6.67 12.72 5.57
N ASP A 246 -6.44 13.54 4.54
CA ASP A 246 -6.36 13.08 3.15
C ASP A 246 -5.18 12.11 2.93
N LEU A 247 -4.04 12.38 3.58
CA LEU A 247 -2.84 11.53 3.54
C LEU A 247 -3.06 10.21 4.29
N LEU A 248 -3.66 10.25 5.49
CA LEU A 248 -3.96 9.06 6.28
C LEU A 248 -4.94 8.12 5.53
N VAL A 249 -6.00 8.68 4.95
CA VAL A 249 -6.98 7.90 4.17
C VAL A 249 -6.35 7.33 2.91
N ARG A 250 -5.52 8.10 2.18
CA ARG A 250 -4.84 7.62 0.96
C ARG A 250 -3.94 6.43 1.24
N ASN A 251 -3.31 6.41 2.40
CA ASN A 251 -2.31 5.42 2.76
C ASN A 251 -2.86 4.37 3.73
N ILE A 252 -4.18 4.27 3.93
CA ILE A 252 -4.76 3.38 4.94
C ILE A 252 -4.45 1.91 4.66
N ASP A 253 -4.43 1.49 3.39
CA ASP A 253 -4.07 0.11 3.01
C ASP A 253 -2.60 -0.19 3.33
N VAL A 254 -1.73 0.78 3.10
CA VAL A 254 -0.30 0.68 3.43
C VAL A 254 -0.14 0.65 4.96
N LEU A 255 -0.81 1.56 5.68
CA LEU A 255 -0.79 1.60 7.15
C LEU A 255 -1.34 0.32 7.77
N ALA A 256 -2.41 -0.24 7.22
CA ALA A 256 -2.98 -1.52 7.65
C ALA A 256 -1.97 -2.66 7.45
N ASN A 257 -1.29 -2.73 6.31
CA ASN A 257 -0.24 -3.71 6.06
C ASN A 257 0.96 -3.53 7.00
N TRP A 258 1.37 -2.28 7.25
CA TRP A 258 2.46 -1.97 8.18
C TRP A 258 2.08 -2.18 9.65
N SER A 259 0.79 -2.12 10.00
CA SER A 259 0.33 -2.32 11.39
C SER A 259 0.74 -3.70 11.93
N VAL A 260 0.71 -4.73 11.09
CA VAL A 260 1.13 -6.09 11.45
C VAL A 260 2.64 -6.12 11.74
N VAL A 261 3.44 -5.44 10.92
CA VAL A 261 4.89 -5.34 11.12
C VAL A 261 5.21 -4.58 12.40
N ILE A 262 4.51 -3.47 12.66
CA ILE A 262 4.66 -2.67 13.87
C ILE A 262 4.30 -3.48 15.11
N LEU A 263 3.20 -4.25 15.08
CA LEU A 263 2.79 -5.13 16.18
C LEU A 263 3.82 -6.22 16.45
N ILE A 264 4.41 -6.81 15.42
CA ILE A 264 5.48 -7.81 15.56
C ILE A 264 6.73 -7.19 16.19
N ILE A 265 7.16 -6.01 15.72
CA ILE A 265 8.30 -5.28 16.27
C ILE A 265 8.04 -4.89 17.73
N LEU A 266 6.85 -4.38 18.05
CA LEU A 266 6.46 -4.03 19.41
C LEU A 266 6.47 -5.26 20.33
N GLY A 267 5.96 -6.39 19.84
CA GLY A 267 6.01 -7.66 20.55
C GLY A 267 7.45 -8.10 20.83
N ALA A 268 8.32 -8.06 19.82
CA ALA A 268 9.74 -8.39 19.97
C ALA A 268 10.47 -7.44 20.94
N PHE A 269 10.15 -6.14 20.88
CA PHE A 269 10.70 -5.11 21.77
C PHE A 269 10.27 -5.32 23.23
N LEU A 270 8.99 -5.62 23.47
CA LEU A 270 8.50 -5.94 24.82
C LEU A 270 9.16 -7.21 25.36
N VAL A 271 9.37 -8.22 24.51
CA VAL A 271 10.10 -9.43 24.89
C VAL A 271 11.54 -9.10 25.29
N PHE A 272 12.24 -8.27 24.52
CA PHE A 272 13.58 -7.79 24.86
C PHE A 272 13.61 -7.05 26.19
N LEU A 273 12.62 -6.20 26.48
CA LEU A 273 12.54 -5.43 27.72
C LEU A 273 12.24 -6.31 28.96
N THR A 274 11.72 -7.52 28.74
CA THR A 274 11.42 -8.50 29.80
C THR A 274 12.52 -9.52 30.05
N ILE A 275 13.59 -9.52 29.24
CA ILE A 275 14.79 -10.38 29.40
C ILE A 275 15.85 -9.61 30.18
#